data_AF-A0A8R1UKQ3-F1
#
_entry.id   AF-A0A8R1UKQ3-F1
#
_cell.length_a   1.000
_cell.length_b   1.000
_cell.length_c   1.000
_cell.angle_alpha   90.00
_cell.angle_beta   90.00
_cell.angle_gamma   90.00
#
_symmetry.space_group_name_H-M   'P 1'
#
loop_
_entity.id
_entity.type
_entity.pdbx_description
1 polymer ?
#
loop_
_entity_poly.entity_id
_entity_poly.type
_entity_poly.pdbx_seq_one_letter_code
_entity_poly.pdbx_strand_id
1 'polypeptide(L)'
;LGTASNVVALYLVCTKSRKDLTQYKKLLIIFLVSDLFYTLLQDLLKPIIVVSGELFLIFSSGSIDSKVLLSTYCGCVSMSFVIISFNFVFRALAISKKRHALSRLDWRKLLIICLCFLVEAAVWGALTHTQFAFEQSYEQSAREYFISILRDFPKDPVNELIIFGGNKEGGISKGIIITIIFVETVVSVSVGAIIYSSVFIIKRLSSDAVSNTWRAFHKQLFVSLLVQLLIPCFLLYIPCGIFVIVPFLGLSPSYTTPTWLLTTVFAVYPIVDPLAIIFLIGDYRSALIEIGRKFMLPFPKQRNRVGTILGVLSNFTALYLVCTKSRKELSEYRKLLILFLITDLIFTAVQELLKPIAVVDGKLFLIYRSGEKQSQLWLSLYCGLIAISFTIFAFHFMYRAYSISSESLTQIKLNSRKLTMIITIFMCEFLASAFVCYVFLAYEPSYYPKLSSYFATQNRKLPANIEHAFLILVSYDENGNLRWDNLIGIILLFSIIAIAAIVIIVSAVHITKTLMYVKIMSARSRKMHTQLFTALLVQVCIPCVLLYIPCSFYFITPFLLPDTVHTPPWLITTLYSWYPIIDPLAIIFMIADYRRALLRWFGMARMIPSQ
;
A
#
# COMPACT_ATOMS: atom_id res chain seq x y z
N LEU A 1 3.88 4.70 9.55
CA LEU A 1 4.02 3.30 9.05
C LEU A 1 5.36 3.10 8.35
N GLY A 2 5.72 3.93 7.35
CA GLY A 2 6.99 3.81 6.62
C GLY A 2 8.24 3.80 7.51
N THR A 3 8.28 4.63 8.54
CA THR A 3 9.39 4.65 9.51
C THR A 3 9.52 3.32 10.25
N ALA A 4 8.40 2.74 10.66
CA ALA A 4 8.39 1.48 11.41
C ALA A 4 8.83 0.30 10.52
N SER A 5 8.33 0.22 9.28
CA SER A 5 8.73 -0.82 8.33
C SER A 5 10.21 -0.73 7.98
N ASN A 6 10.73 0.48 7.74
CA ASN A 6 12.16 0.71 7.48
C ASN A 6 13.04 0.34 8.67
N VAL A 7 12.69 0.75 9.88
CA VAL A 7 13.47 0.42 11.10
C VAL A 7 13.49 -1.10 11.33
N VAL A 8 12.36 -1.79 11.16
CA VAL A 8 12.30 -3.26 11.27
C VAL A 8 13.16 -3.94 10.20
N ALA A 9 13.08 -3.49 8.95
CA ALA A 9 13.90 -4.01 7.87
C ALA A 9 15.39 -3.82 8.17
N LEU A 10 15.78 -2.64 8.65
CA LEU A 10 17.16 -2.28 8.96
C LEU A 10 17.71 -3.12 10.12
N TYR A 11 16.90 -3.34 11.16
CA TYR A 11 17.22 -4.27 12.25
C TYR A 11 17.47 -5.70 11.73
N LEU A 12 16.58 -6.22 10.87
CA LEU A 12 16.70 -7.57 10.31
C LEU A 12 17.94 -7.71 9.41
N VAL A 13 18.19 -6.73 8.54
CA VAL A 13 19.37 -6.69 7.68
C VAL A 13 20.65 -6.67 8.53
N CYS A 14 20.68 -5.86 9.59
CA CYS A 14 21.84 -5.76 10.47
C CYS A 14 22.11 -7.04 11.27
N THR A 15 21.08 -7.74 11.74
CA THR A 15 21.23 -8.84 12.71
C THR A 15 21.14 -10.24 12.09
N LYS A 16 20.46 -10.42 10.97
CA LYS A 16 20.08 -11.75 10.44
C LYS A 16 20.60 -12.06 9.04
N SER A 17 21.34 -11.15 8.43
CA SER A 17 21.95 -11.36 7.11
C SER A 17 23.09 -12.38 7.16
N ARG A 18 23.11 -13.34 6.23
CA ARG A 18 24.16 -14.37 6.11
C ARG A 18 25.52 -13.76 5.80
N LYS A 19 26.59 -14.45 6.20
CA LYS A 19 27.98 -14.06 5.91
C LYS A 19 28.24 -13.95 4.39
N ASP A 20 27.62 -14.80 3.58
CA ASP A 20 27.78 -14.79 2.12
C ASP A 20 27.08 -13.59 1.45
N LEU A 21 26.14 -12.95 2.17
CA LEU A 21 25.44 -11.75 1.72
C LEU A 21 26.05 -10.45 2.28
N THR A 22 27.20 -10.51 2.96
CA THR A 22 27.79 -9.35 3.65
C THR A 22 27.98 -8.13 2.75
N GLN A 23 28.35 -8.32 1.49
CA GLN A 23 28.52 -7.19 0.56
C GLN A 23 27.17 -6.62 0.09
N TYR A 24 26.20 -7.49 -0.19
CA TYR A 24 24.86 -7.07 -0.57
C TYR A 24 24.12 -6.40 0.59
N LYS A 25 24.32 -6.89 1.83
CA LYS A 25 23.83 -6.28 3.07
C LYS A 25 24.18 -4.80 3.16
N LYS A 26 25.40 -4.41 2.79
CA LYS A 26 25.85 -3.01 2.83
C LYS A 26 25.02 -2.12 1.90
N LEU A 27 24.70 -2.60 0.69
CA LEU A 27 23.86 -1.87 -0.26
C LEU A 27 22.41 -1.77 0.23
N LEU A 28 21.87 -2.84 0.82
CA LEU A 28 20.54 -2.80 1.45
C LEU A 28 20.46 -1.80 2.61
N ILE A 29 21.52 -1.67 3.41
CA ILE A 29 21.58 -0.67 4.48
C ILE A 29 21.54 0.74 3.88
N ILE A 30 22.35 1.02 2.86
CA ILE A 30 22.35 2.34 2.19
C ILE A 30 20.95 2.67 1.67
N PHE A 31 20.29 1.70 1.03
CA PHE A 31 18.94 1.84 0.54
C PHE A 31 17.92 2.15 1.65
N LEU A 32 17.91 1.37 2.74
CA LEU A 32 16.97 1.57 3.85
C LEU A 32 17.21 2.88 4.61
N VAL A 33 18.47 3.33 4.72
CA VAL A 33 18.80 4.63 5.32
C VAL A 33 18.28 5.76 4.44
N SER A 34 18.45 5.65 3.12
CA SER A 34 17.90 6.59 2.15
C SER A 34 16.36 6.66 2.25
N ASP A 35 15.69 5.52 2.31
CA ASP A 35 14.22 5.46 2.40
C ASP A 35 13.70 6.00 3.76
N LEU A 36 14.44 5.79 4.85
CA LEU A 36 14.15 6.41 6.14
C LEU A 36 14.23 7.94 6.07
N PHE A 37 15.26 8.48 5.40
CA PHE A 37 15.41 9.92 5.22
C PHE A 37 14.29 10.51 4.35
N TYR A 38 13.94 9.82 3.25
CA TYR A 38 12.78 10.17 2.43
C TYR A 38 11.48 10.19 3.26
N THR A 39 11.26 9.17 4.09
CA THR A 39 10.08 9.08 4.98
C THR A 39 10.01 10.25 5.96
N LEU A 40 11.15 10.68 6.50
CA LEU A 40 11.22 11.82 7.41
C LEU A 40 10.80 13.11 6.71
N LEU A 41 11.31 13.36 5.49
CA LEU A 41 10.93 14.52 4.69
C LEU A 41 9.44 14.47 4.31
N GLN A 42 8.91 13.29 3.97
CA GLN A 42 7.50 13.10 3.67
C GLN A 42 6.60 13.50 4.85
N ASP A 43 6.95 13.11 6.08
CA ASP A 43 6.17 13.43 7.28
C ASP A 43 6.28 14.91 7.68
N LEU A 44 7.48 15.48 7.55
CA LEU A 44 7.76 16.88 7.87
C LEU A 44 7.07 17.86 6.92
N LEU A 45 7.14 17.59 5.62
CA LEU A 45 6.66 18.48 4.56
C LEU A 45 5.22 18.17 4.13
N LYS A 46 4.77 16.91 4.24
CA LYS A 46 3.48 16.45 3.67
C LYS A 46 3.25 17.05 2.27
N PRO A 47 4.16 16.80 1.32
CA PRO A 47 4.22 17.52 0.06
C PRO A 47 2.96 17.25 -0.75
N ILE A 48 2.33 18.30 -1.27
CA ILE A 48 1.20 18.21 -2.18
C ILE A 48 1.73 18.45 -3.59
N ILE A 49 1.57 17.45 -4.47
CA ILE A 49 2.00 17.51 -5.87
C ILE A 49 0.78 17.47 -6.78
N VAL A 50 0.63 18.48 -7.64
CA VAL A 50 -0.53 18.60 -8.52
C VAL A 50 -0.14 19.20 -9.88
N VAL A 51 -1.00 18.94 -10.86
CA VAL A 51 -1.06 19.65 -12.13
C VAL A 51 -2.39 20.41 -12.19
N SER A 52 -2.35 21.69 -12.58
CA SER A 52 -3.51 22.55 -12.79
C SER A 52 -3.35 23.30 -14.12
N GLY A 53 -4.16 22.94 -15.12
CA GLY A 53 -4.01 23.37 -16.50
C GLY A 53 -2.63 23.00 -17.03
N GLU A 54 -1.86 24.02 -17.40
CA GLU A 54 -0.49 23.90 -17.88
C GLU A 54 0.55 24.09 -16.75
N LEU A 55 0.14 24.20 -15.48
CA LEU A 55 1.04 24.37 -14.34
C LEU A 55 1.27 23.05 -13.60
N PHE A 56 2.53 22.76 -13.30
CA PHE A 56 2.93 21.79 -12.28
C PHE A 56 3.28 22.51 -10.98
N LEU A 57 2.79 22.03 -9.86
CA LEU A 57 2.96 22.65 -8.53
C LEU A 57 3.36 21.59 -7.49
N ILE A 58 4.36 21.92 -6.68
CA ILE A 58 4.66 21.23 -5.42
C ILE A 58 4.72 22.26 -4.30
N PHE A 59 4.01 21.98 -3.21
CA PHE A 59 4.01 22.81 -2.02
C PHE A 59 3.82 21.98 -0.75
N SER A 60 4.35 22.46 0.37
CA SER A 60 4.24 21.77 1.66
C SER A 60 2.84 21.95 2.25
N SER A 61 2.33 20.95 2.97
CA SER A 61 1.16 21.10 3.86
C SER A 61 1.49 20.73 5.31
N GLY A 62 2.77 20.49 5.57
CA GLY A 62 3.32 20.08 6.84
C GLY A 62 3.64 21.26 7.74
N SER A 63 4.60 21.05 8.64
CA SER A 63 4.99 22.05 9.64
C SER A 63 5.98 23.08 9.11
N ILE A 64 6.61 22.80 7.96
CA ILE A 64 7.65 23.65 7.37
C ILE A 64 7.33 23.88 5.90
N ASP A 65 7.16 25.13 5.52
CA ASP A 65 7.06 25.57 4.14
C ASP A 65 8.46 26.01 3.67
N SER A 66 9.15 25.14 2.92
CA SER A 66 10.50 25.42 2.43
C SER A 66 10.75 24.75 1.09
N LYS A 67 10.98 25.57 0.06
CA LYS A 67 11.36 25.13 -1.28
C LYS A 67 12.66 24.35 -1.27
N VAL A 68 13.63 24.70 -0.42
CA VAL A 68 14.90 23.96 -0.31
C VAL A 68 14.65 22.52 0.16
N LEU A 69 13.81 22.34 1.18
CA LEU A 69 13.46 21.01 1.66
C LEU A 69 12.59 20.24 0.66
N LEU A 70 11.66 20.92 -0.02
CA LEU A 70 10.88 20.33 -1.11
C LEU A 70 11.80 19.87 -2.25
N SER A 71 12.78 20.68 -2.66
CA SER A 71 13.76 20.31 -3.69
C SER A 71 14.63 19.15 -3.25
N THR A 72 15.04 19.12 -1.98
CA THR A 72 15.80 18.00 -1.38
C THR A 72 14.98 16.71 -1.38
N TYR A 73 13.71 16.77 -0.98
CA TYR A 73 12.78 15.64 -1.01
C TYR A 73 12.68 15.04 -2.41
N CYS A 74 12.61 15.92 -3.38
CA CYS A 74 12.39 15.59 -4.77
C CYS A 74 13.69 15.00 -5.37
N GLY A 75 14.87 15.47 -4.93
CA GLY A 75 16.17 14.83 -5.18
C GLY A 75 16.31 13.43 -4.57
N CYS A 76 15.71 13.18 -3.40
CA CYS A 76 15.67 11.84 -2.80
C CYS A 76 14.87 10.85 -3.66
N VAL A 77 13.80 11.30 -4.32
CA VAL A 77 13.03 10.49 -5.28
C VAL A 77 13.89 10.07 -6.47
N SER A 78 14.75 10.95 -7.00
CA SER A 78 15.68 10.58 -8.09
C SER A 78 16.75 9.59 -7.60
N MET A 79 17.32 9.85 -6.42
CA MET A 79 18.39 9.04 -5.85
C MET A 79 18.00 7.56 -5.66
N SER A 80 16.75 7.28 -5.27
CA SER A 80 16.27 5.90 -5.10
C SER A 80 16.39 5.07 -6.38
N PHE A 81 16.27 5.69 -7.56
CA PHE A 81 16.41 5.00 -8.84
C PHE A 81 17.85 4.56 -9.12
N VAL A 82 18.79 5.46 -8.86
CA VAL A 82 20.23 5.18 -9.03
C VAL A 82 20.68 4.10 -8.05
N ILE A 83 20.18 4.11 -6.80
CA ILE A 83 20.47 3.05 -5.84
C ILE A 83 20.01 1.68 -6.37
N ILE A 84 18.82 1.60 -6.98
CA ILE A 84 18.30 0.35 -7.57
C ILE A 84 19.18 -0.09 -8.73
N SER A 85 19.53 0.82 -9.66
CA SER A 85 20.41 0.51 -10.79
C SER A 85 21.76 -0.04 -10.33
N PHE A 86 22.36 0.55 -9.29
CA PHE A 86 23.59 0.05 -8.67
C PHE A 86 23.44 -1.36 -8.09
N ASN A 87 22.29 -1.69 -7.48
CA ASN A 87 22.04 -3.04 -6.99
C ASN A 87 22.00 -4.08 -8.13
N PHE A 88 21.49 -3.73 -9.31
CA PHE A 88 21.53 -4.58 -10.50
C PHE A 88 22.96 -4.78 -11.02
N VAL A 89 23.71 -3.69 -11.17
CA VAL A 89 25.11 -3.74 -11.62
C VAL A 89 25.95 -4.56 -10.65
N PHE A 90 25.81 -4.31 -9.35
CA PHE A 90 26.48 -5.08 -8.31
C PHE A 90 26.16 -6.57 -8.41
N ARG A 91 24.89 -6.93 -8.64
CA ARG A 91 24.48 -8.33 -8.77
C ARG A 91 25.12 -9.00 -9.98
N ALA A 92 25.15 -8.31 -11.12
CA ALA A 92 25.81 -8.80 -12.33
C ALA A 92 27.32 -9.03 -12.09
N LEU A 93 27.99 -8.12 -11.37
CA LEU A 93 29.40 -8.27 -10.99
C LEU A 93 29.63 -9.45 -10.02
N ALA A 94 28.75 -9.61 -9.02
CA ALA A 94 28.87 -10.68 -8.02
C ALA A 94 28.71 -12.08 -8.63
N ILE A 95 27.96 -12.22 -9.72
CA ILE A 95 27.76 -13.47 -10.45
C ILE A 95 28.95 -13.80 -11.39
N SER A 96 29.80 -12.81 -11.69
CA SER A 96 30.92 -12.97 -12.63
C SER A 96 32.20 -13.49 -11.96
N LYS A 97 32.71 -14.66 -12.39
CA LYS A 97 33.99 -15.22 -11.88
C LYS A 97 35.18 -14.28 -12.08
N LYS A 98 35.27 -13.58 -13.22
CA LYS A 98 36.39 -12.66 -13.54
C LYS A 98 36.33 -11.33 -12.78
N ARG A 99 35.14 -10.89 -12.36
CA ARG A 99 34.91 -9.58 -11.72
C ARG A 99 34.47 -9.68 -10.26
N HIS A 100 34.47 -10.87 -9.67
CA HIS A 100 34.09 -11.10 -8.27
C HIS A 100 34.96 -10.32 -7.26
N ALA A 101 36.21 -9.98 -7.60
CA ALA A 101 37.02 -9.12 -6.76
C ALA A 101 36.47 -7.68 -6.66
N LEU A 102 35.80 -7.19 -7.72
CA LEU A 102 35.21 -5.84 -7.77
C LEU A 102 33.93 -5.73 -6.93
N SER A 103 33.21 -6.84 -6.71
CA SER A 103 32.03 -6.88 -5.84
C SER A 103 32.37 -6.86 -4.33
N ARG A 104 33.66 -6.86 -3.96
CA ARG A 104 34.07 -6.55 -2.59
C ARG A 104 33.99 -5.04 -2.35
N LEU A 105 33.01 -4.63 -1.55
CA LEU A 105 32.78 -3.24 -1.15
C LEU A 105 33.54 -2.97 0.15
N ASP A 106 34.75 -2.42 0.04
CA ASP A 106 35.45 -1.84 1.18
C ASP A 106 34.85 -0.48 1.55
N TRP A 107 35.27 0.08 2.69
CA TRP A 107 34.75 1.37 3.16
C TRP A 107 34.97 2.50 2.15
N ARG A 108 36.10 2.50 1.41
CA ARG A 108 36.41 3.51 0.39
C ARG A 108 35.41 3.46 -0.77
N LYS A 109 35.14 2.27 -1.32
CA LYS A 109 34.14 2.10 -2.39
C LYS A 109 32.74 2.44 -1.92
N LEU A 110 32.37 2.08 -0.69
CA LEU A 110 31.07 2.47 -0.12
C LEU A 110 30.93 3.98 -0.01
N LEU A 111 31.98 4.68 0.45
CA LEU A 111 31.98 6.13 0.54
C LEU A 111 31.84 6.78 -0.84
N ILE A 112 32.52 6.25 -1.86
CA ILE A 112 32.36 6.71 -3.26
C ILE A 112 30.93 6.48 -3.75
N ILE A 113 30.35 5.30 -3.51
CA ILE A 113 28.97 4.98 -3.91
C ILE A 113 27.97 5.94 -3.23
N CYS A 114 28.09 6.15 -1.92
CA CYS A 114 27.26 7.11 -1.19
C CYS A 114 27.44 8.53 -1.73
N LEU A 115 28.68 8.94 -2.04
CA LEU A 115 28.94 10.25 -2.63
C LEU A 115 28.26 10.38 -4.01
N CYS A 116 28.32 9.36 -4.87
CA CYS A 116 27.61 9.36 -6.14
C CYS A 116 26.09 9.54 -5.96
N PHE A 117 25.50 8.84 -4.99
CA PHE A 117 24.06 8.98 -4.69
C PHE A 117 23.70 10.37 -4.18
N LEU A 118 24.52 10.94 -3.29
CA LEU A 118 24.32 12.29 -2.76
C LEU A 118 24.51 13.37 -3.82
N VAL A 119 25.50 13.20 -4.72
CA VAL A 119 25.72 14.12 -5.84
C VAL A 119 24.52 14.09 -6.77
N GLU A 120 23.98 12.93 -7.09
CA GLU A 120 22.76 12.82 -7.90
C GLU A 120 21.57 13.52 -7.23
N ALA A 121 21.33 13.24 -5.95
CA ALA A 121 20.27 13.89 -5.18
C ALA A 121 20.43 15.42 -5.15
N ALA A 122 21.68 15.90 -5.01
CA ALA A 122 22.01 17.32 -4.98
C ALA A 122 21.85 17.99 -6.34
N VAL A 123 22.27 17.35 -7.44
CA VAL A 123 22.08 17.86 -8.81
C VAL A 123 20.59 18.00 -9.10
N TRP A 124 19.81 16.98 -8.79
CA TRP A 124 18.36 16.99 -9.01
C TRP A 124 17.67 18.03 -8.11
N GLY A 125 18.05 18.09 -6.83
CA GLY A 125 17.57 19.12 -5.90
C GLY A 125 17.91 20.54 -6.37
N ALA A 126 19.13 20.77 -6.86
CA ALA A 126 19.56 22.07 -7.37
C ALA A 126 18.80 22.45 -8.65
N LEU A 127 18.63 21.52 -9.59
CA LEU A 127 17.85 21.75 -10.81
C LEU A 127 16.42 22.12 -10.47
N THR A 128 15.75 21.38 -9.58
CA THR A 128 14.38 21.73 -9.18
C THR A 128 14.29 23.02 -8.38
N HIS A 129 15.29 23.34 -7.55
CA HIS A 129 15.31 24.60 -6.83
C HIS A 129 15.45 25.81 -7.76
N THR A 130 16.30 25.70 -8.78
CA THR A 130 16.65 26.81 -9.68
C THR A 130 15.75 26.93 -10.90
N GLN A 131 15.43 25.81 -11.57
CA GLN A 131 14.70 25.80 -12.85
C GLN A 131 13.18 25.77 -12.67
N PHE A 132 12.68 25.17 -11.57
CA PHE A 132 11.25 25.11 -11.26
C PHE A 132 10.90 26.17 -10.20
N ALA A 133 11.31 27.41 -10.49
CA ALA A 133 11.10 28.56 -9.63
C ALA A 133 9.83 29.33 -10.00
N PHE A 134 9.25 29.97 -8.98
CA PHE A 134 8.12 30.86 -9.17
C PHE A 134 8.51 32.06 -10.03
N GLU A 135 7.73 32.30 -11.09
CA GLU A 135 7.78 33.49 -11.92
C GLU A 135 6.47 34.25 -11.79
N GLN A 136 6.53 35.58 -11.94
CA GLN A 136 5.34 36.44 -11.86
C GLN A 136 4.29 36.11 -12.94
N SER A 137 4.72 35.53 -14.07
CA SER A 137 3.85 35.03 -15.13
C SER A 137 2.88 33.93 -14.66
N TYR A 138 3.27 33.14 -13.66
CA TYR A 138 2.46 32.04 -13.12
C TYR A 138 1.50 32.51 -12.01
N GLU A 139 1.66 33.73 -11.50
CA GLU A 139 1.00 34.18 -10.28
C GLU A 139 -0.52 34.11 -10.39
N GLN A 140 -1.09 34.59 -11.50
CA GLN A 140 -2.54 34.61 -11.67
C GLN A 140 -3.12 33.18 -11.63
N SER A 141 -2.60 32.28 -12.47
CA SER A 141 -3.07 30.88 -12.55
C SER A 141 -2.80 30.11 -11.25
N ALA A 142 -1.67 30.35 -10.60
CA ALA A 142 -1.38 29.74 -9.30
C ALA A 142 -2.36 30.23 -8.22
N ARG A 143 -2.64 31.54 -8.15
CA ARG A 143 -3.63 32.10 -7.21
C ARG A 143 -5.04 31.53 -7.46
N GLU A 144 -5.45 31.41 -8.72
CA GLU A 144 -6.72 30.77 -9.09
C GLU A 144 -6.79 29.32 -8.59
N TYR A 145 -5.71 28.55 -8.73
CA TYR A 145 -5.61 27.22 -8.17
C TYR A 145 -5.72 27.21 -6.63
N PHE A 146 -4.95 28.04 -5.91
CA PHE A 146 -4.99 28.11 -4.45
C PHE A 146 -6.38 28.52 -3.91
N ILE A 147 -7.06 29.44 -4.59
CA ILE A 147 -8.45 29.81 -4.30
C ILE A 147 -9.38 28.61 -4.50
N SER A 148 -9.19 27.81 -5.55
CA SER A 148 -10.04 26.63 -5.82
C SER A 148 -9.99 25.62 -4.66
N ILE A 149 -8.82 25.42 -4.06
CA ILE A 149 -8.64 24.50 -2.93
C ILE A 149 -8.95 25.12 -1.56
N LEU A 150 -9.40 26.39 -1.50
CA LEU A 150 -9.59 27.19 -0.28
C LEU A 150 -8.35 27.17 0.62
N ARG A 151 -7.17 27.37 0.02
CA ARG A 151 -5.92 27.53 0.74
C ARG A 151 -5.37 28.91 0.46
N ASP A 152 -4.86 29.56 1.51
CA ASP A 152 -4.17 30.83 1.35
C ASP A 152 -2.98 30.66 0.42
N PHE A 153 -2.83 31.60 -0.51
CA PHE A 153 -1.66 31.65 -1.35
C PHE A 153 -0.42 31.90 -0.48
N PRO A 154 0.71 31.22 -0.75
CA PRO A 154 1.96 31.41 -0.01
C PRO A 154 2.34 32.88 0.13
N LYS A 155 2.88 33.24 1.32
CA LYS A 155 3.35 34.62 1.57
C LYS A 155 4.61 34.91 0.78
N ASP A 156 5.49 33.91 0.71
CA ASP A 156 6.72 33.94 -0.08
C ASP A 156 6.71 32.80 -1.13
N PRO A 157 6.00 32.97 -2.26
CA PRO A 157 5.86 31.92 -3.27
C PRO A 157 7.21 31.52 -3.89
N VAL A 158 8.21 32.41 -3.87
CA VAL A 158 9.55 32.12 -4.41
C VAL A 158 10.28 31.08 -3.56
N ASN A 159 10.09 31.13 -2.24
CA ASN A 159 10.74 30.24 -1.28
C ASN A 159 9.84 29.13 -0.74
N GLU A 160 8.54 29.13 -1.05
CA GLU A 160 7.58 28.13 -0.57
C GLU A 160 7.08 27.17 -1.68
N LEU A 161 7.20 27.56 -2.96
CA LEU A 161 6.68 26.78 -4.11
C LEU A 161 7.79 26.23 -5.01
N ILE A 162 7.59 25.01 -5.49
CA ILE A 162 8.20 24.51 -6.73
C ILE A 162 7.11 24.56 -7.80
N ILE A 163 7.37 25.26 -8.90
CA ILE A 163 6.37 25.49 -9.94
C ILE A 163 7.03 25.61 -11.31
N PHE A 164 6.36 25.08 -12.34
CA PHE A 164 6.68 25.43 -13.72
C PHE A 164 5.41 25.39 -14.59
N GLY A 165 5.41 26.19 -15.65
CA GLY A 165 4.39 26.12 -16.71
C GLY A 165 4.93 25.38 -17.93
N GLY A 166 4.15 24.44 -18.49
CA GLY A 166 4.50 23.72 -19.71
C GLY A 166 4.50 24.60 -20.96
N ASN A 167 3.75 25.69 -20.92
CA ASN A 167 3.62 26.69 -21.97
C ASN A 167 3.97 28.07 -21.40
N LYS A 168 4.66 28.89 -22.19
CA LYS A 168 5.05 30.27 -21.85
C LYS A 168 4.87 31.13 -23.10
N GLU A 169 4.08 32.20 -22.99
CA GLU A 169 3.83 33.15 -24.09
C GLU A 169 3.24 32.50 -25.37
N GLY A 170 2.44 31.44 -25.23
CA GLY A 170 1.81 30.74 -26.35
C GLY A 170 2.71 29.73 -27.07
N GLY A 171 3.92 29.47 -26.56
CA GLY A 171 4.80 28.39 -27.00
C GLY A 171 5.35 27.54 -25.85
N ILE A 172 5.74 26.31 -26.17
CA ILE A 172 6.28 25.36 -25.18
C ILE A 172 7.50 25.93 -24.44
N SER A 173 7.53 25.79 -23.11
CA SER A 173 8.61 26.25 -22.24
C SER A 173 9.92 25.48 -22.48
N LYS A 174 10.69 25.91 -23.48
CA LYS A 174 11.91 25.21 -23.95
C LYS A 174 12.92 24.94 -22.84
N GLY A 175 13.16 25.89 -21.92
CA GLY A 175 14.11 25.71 -20.81
C GLY A 175 13.70 24.60 -19.83
N ILE A 176 12.40 24.51 -19.53
CA ILE A 176 11.85 23.46 -18.66
C ILE A 176 11.94 22.10 -19.35
N ILE A 177 11.60 22.02 -20.65
CA ILE A 177 11.77 20.78 -21.42
C ILE A 177 13.23 20.32 -21.45
N ILE A 178 14.18 21.22 -21.69
CA ILE A 178 15.61 20.87 -21.68
C ILE A 178 16.02 20.31 -20.31
N THR A 179 15.53 20.93 -19.23
CA THR A 179 15.78 20.44 -17.86
C THR A 179 15.19 19.05 -17.64
N ILE A 180 13.96 18.80 -18.09
CA ILE A 180 13.31 17.49 -17.99
C ILE A 180 14.08 16.45 -18.82
N ILE A 181 14.45 16.76 -20.07
CA ILE A 181 15.22 15.85 -20.94
C ILE A 181 16.57 15.51 -20.32
N PHE A 182 17.25 16.49 -19.71
CA PHE A 182 18.51 16.26 -19.02
C PHE A 182 18.34 15.25 -17.87
N VAL A 183 17.31 15.43 -17.05
CA VAL A 183 16.97 14.50 -15.95
C VAL A 183 16.59 13.11 -16.48
N GLU A 184 15.76 13.05 -17.52
CA GLU A 184 15.34 11.79 -18.16
C GLU A 184 16.52 11.04 -18.80
N THR A 185 17.58 11.74 -19.18
CA THR A 185 18.81 11.11 -19.70
C THR A 185 19.51 10.30 -18.61
N VAL A 186 19.60 10.84 -17.38
CA VAL A 186 20.20 10.12 -16.24
C VAL A 186 19.39 8.89 -15.86
N VAL A 187 18.06 9.01 -15.85
CA VAL A 187 17.13 7.89 -15.68
C VAL A 187 17.33 6.86 -16.80
N SER A 188 17.42 7.29 -18.05
CA SER A 188 17.63 6.40 -19.21
C SER A 188 18.94 5.61 -19.12
N VAL A 189 20.03 6.23 -18.67
CA VAL A 189 21.31 5.54 -18.42
C VAL A 189 21.14 4.47 -17.33
N SER A 190 20.43 4.80 -16.25
CA SER A 190 20.17 3.88 -15.15
C SER A 190 19.29 2.69 -15.57
N VAL A 191 18.27 2.93 -16.41
CA VAL A 191 17.45 1.88 -17.06
C VAL A 191 18.33 0.99 -17.93
N GLY A 192 19.18 1.58 -18.78
CA GLY A 192 20.10 0.85 -19.64
C GLY A 192 21.03 -0.08 -18.85
N ALA A 193 21.57 0.40 -17.72
CA ALA A 193 22.39 -0.40 -16.82
C ALA A 193 21.62 -1.56 -16.18
N ILE A 194 20.35 -1.34 -15.80
CA ILE A 194 19.46 -2.39 -15.27
C ILE A 194 19.19 -3.46 -16.33
N ILE A 195 18.83 -3.05 -17.56
CA ILE A 195 18.55 -3.97 -18.67
C ILE A 195 19.80 -4.80 -19.00
N TYR A 196 20.94 -4.15 -19.18
CA TYR A 196 22.21 -4.83 -19.47
C TYR A 196 22.56 -5.84 -18.38
N SER A 197 22.46 -5.42 -17.11
CA SER A 197 22.74 -6.29 -15.96
C SER A 197 21.78 -7.47 -15.90
N SER A 198 20.50 -7.25 -16.19
CA SER A 198 19.47 -8.30 -16.20
C SER A 198 19.73 -9.34 -17.28
N VAL A 199 20.01 -8.91 -18.52
CA VAL A 199 20.37 -9.80 -19.62
C VAL A 199 21.62 -10.62 -19.29
N PHE A 200 22.64 -9.98 -18.71
CA PHE A 200 23.85 -10.66 -18.28
C PHE A 200 23.59 -11.74 -17.22
N ILE A 201 22.78 -11.41 -16.19
CA ILE A 201 22.41 -12.34 -15.11
C ILE A 201 21.64 -13.53 -15.69
N ILE A 202 20.63 -13.28 -16.52
CA ILE A 202 19.81 -14.33 -17.15
C ILE A 202 20.69 -15.26 -17.97
N LYS A 203 21.53 -14.73 -18.86
CA LYS A 203 22.46 -15.53 -19.68
C LYS A 203 23.37 -16.41 -18.82
N ARG A 204 23.81 -15.91 -17.67
CA ARG A 204 24.67 -16.67 -16.77
C ARG A 204 23.91 -17.75 -15.99
N LEU A 205 22.68 -17.47 -15.57
CA LEU A 205 21.81 -18.44 -14.88
C LEU A 205 21.37 -19.58 -15.80
N SER A 206 21.20 -19.32 -17.11
CA SER A 206 20.85 -20.32 -18.12
C SER A 206 22.02 -21.21 -18.57
N SER A 207 23.23 -21.01 -18.06
CA SER A 207 24.39 -21.84 -18.40
C SER A 207 24.36 -23.16 -17.62
N ASP A 208 24.63 -24.28 -18.29
CA ASP A 208 24.70 -25.61 -17.65
C ASP A 208 25.98 -25.83 -16.82
N ALA A 209 26.93 -24.89 -16.88
CA ALA A 209 28.21 -24.97 -16.18
C ALA A 209 28.15 -24.56 -14.68
N VAL A 210 26.95 -24.48 -14.08
CA VAL A 210 26.76 -24.05 -12.67
C VAL A 210 25.81 -24.99 -11.94
N SER A 211 26.09 -25.24 -10.66
CA SER A 211 25.30 -26.16 -9.84
C SER A 211 23.87 -25.66 -9.59
N ASN A 212 22.92 -26.59 -9.46
CA ASN A 212 21.50 -26.28 -9.23
C ASN A 212 21.28 -25.46 -7.94
N THR A 213 22.02 -25.75 -6.87
CA THR A 213 21.92 -25.04 -5.59
C THR A 213 22.37 -23.57 -5.73
N TRP A 214 23.49 -23.34 -6.44
CA TRP A 214 23.99 -21.99 -6.72
C TRP A 214 23.01 -21.21 -7.62
N ARG A 215 22.47 -21.87 -8.66
CA ARG A 215 21.48 -21.31 -9.59
C ARG A 215 20.21 -20.87 -8.85
N ALA A 216 19.67 -21.72 -7.97
CA ALA A 216 18.47 -21.43 -7.19
C ALA A 216 18.66 -20.21 -6.28
N PHE A 217 19.80 -20.13 -5.57
CA PHE A 217 20.12 -19.00 -4.70
C PHE A 217 20.23 -17.67 -5.45
N HIS A 218 20.96 -17.63 -6.57
CA HIS A 218 21.11 -16.41 -7.36
C HIS A 218 19.82 -16.01 -8.10
N LYS A 219 19.01 -16.98 -8.53
CA LYS A 219 17.67 -16.73 -9.10
C LYS A 219 16.75 -16.07 -8.07
N GLN A 220 16.75 -16.54 -6.82
CA GLN A 220 15.95 -15.92 -5.75
C GLN A 220 16.32 -14.44 -5.54
N LEU A 221 17.62 -14.13 -5.46
CA LEU A 221 18.09 -12.76 -5.27
C LEU A 221 17.80 -11.86 -6.47
N PHE A 222 17.87 -12.40 -7.69
CA PHE A 222 17.52 -11.67 -8.90
C PHE A 222 16.01 -11.37 -8.97
N VAL A 223 15.15 -12.34 -8.65
CA VAL A 223 13.69 -12.13 -8.56
C VAL A 223 13.36 -11.09 -7.49
N SER A 224 14.01 -11.16 -6.32
CA SER A 224 13.83 -10.14 -5.28
C SER A 224 14.16 -8.73 -5.78
N LEU A 225 15.23 -8.60 -6.58
CA LEU A 225 15.66 -7.32 -7.12
C LEU A 225 14.71 -6.80 -8.22
N LEU A 226 14.12 -7.70 -9.02
CA LEU A 226 13.06 -7.33 -9.98
C LEU A 226 11.82 -6.80 -9.27
N VAL A 227 11.38 -7.43 -8.18
CA VAL A 227 10.23 -6.93 -7.39
C VAL A 227 10.56 -5.57 -6.76
N GLN A 228 11.77 -5.39 -6.23
CA GLN A 228 12.26 -4.11 -5.71
C GLN A 228 12.32 -3.01 -6.77
N LEU A 229 12.48 -3.35 -8.06
CA LEU A 229 12.37 -2.38 -9.15
C LEU A 229 10.92 -2.03 -9.45
N LEU A 230 10.02 -3.02 -9.49
CA LEU A 230 8.62 -2.81 -9.85
C LEU A 230 7.89 -1.87 -8.88
N ILE A 231 8.16 -1.97 -7.58
CA ILE A 231 7.51 -1.14 -6.55
C ILE A 231 7.68 0.37 -6.81
N PRO A 232 8.89 0.93 -6.86
CA PRO A 232 9.09 2.35 -7.15
C PRO A 232 8.78 2.70 -8.61
N CYS A 233 8.85 1.77 -9.57
CA CYS A 233 8.33 2.03 -10.92
C CYS A 233 6.85 2.41 -10.90
N PHE A 234 6.01 1.65 -10.18
CA PHE A 234 4.57 1.92 -10.09
C PHE A 234 4.20 3.00 -9.08
N LEU A 235 4.96 3.14 -7.99
CA LEU A 235 4.62 4.06 -6.89
C LEU A 235 5.37 5.40 -6.92
N LEU A 236 6.45 5.53 -7.69
CA LEU A 236 7.20 6.78 -7.82
C LEU A 236 7.32 7.22 -9.29
N TYR A 237 8.01 6.45 -10.13
CA TYR A 237 8.49 6.96 -11.42
C TYR A 237 7.41 7.13 -12.48
N ILE A 238 6.57 6.12 -12.73
CA ILE A 238 5.50 6.23 -13.73
C ILE A 238 4.52 7.35 -13.37
N PRO A 239 4.00 7.43 -12.12
CA PRO A 239 3.14 8.55 -11.72
C PRO A 239 3.83 9.91 -11.83
N CYS A 240 5.10 10.01 -11.41
CA CYS A 240 5.88 11.25 -11.52
C CYS A 240 6.04 11.71 -12.98
N GLY A 241 6.48 10.81 -13.86
CA GLY A 241 6.71 11.10 -15.27
C GLY A 241 5.43 11.58 -15.96
N ILE A 242 4.29 10.96 -15.65
CA ILE A 242 2.98 11.43 -16.14
C ILE A 242 2.73 12.87 -15.66
N PHE A 243 2.86 13.15 -14.36
CA PHE A 243 2.57 14.49 -13.81
C PHE A 243 3.52 15.57 -14.34
N VAL A 244 4.78 15.25 -14.62
CA VAL A 244 5.75 16.19 -15.19
C VAL A 244 5.48 16.49 -16.68
N ILE A 245 4.96 15.51 -17.42
CA ILE A 245 4.67 15.66 -18.87
C ILE A 245 3.31 16.33 -19.13
N VAL A 246 2.29 16.06 -18.32
CA VAL A 246 0.92 16.57 -18.50
C VAL A 246 0.83 18.10 -18.73
N PRO A 247 1.59 18.96 -18.00
CA PRO A 247 1.63 20.42 -18.25
C PRO A 247 1.90 20.83 -19.70
N PHE A 248 2.62 20.01 -20.48
CA PHE A 248 3.01 20.30 -21.86
C PHE A 248 1.95 19.90 -22.89
N LEU A 249 0.89 19.22 -22.48
CA LEU A 249 -0.15 18.72 -23.39
C LEU A 249 -1.19 19.79 -23.76
N GLY A 250 -1.03 21.03 -23.29
CA GLY A 250 -1.97 22.13 -23.57
C GLY A 250 -3.38 21.85 -23.04
N LEU A 251 -3.48 21.21 -21.87
CA LEU A 251 -4.77 20.90 -21.26
C LEU A 251 -5.51 22.18 -20.87
N SER A 252 -6.84 22.12 -20.90
CA SER A 252 -7.66 23.27 -20.51
C SER A 252 -7.34 23.73 -19.08
N PRO A 253 -7.39 25.05 -18.79
CA PRO A 253 -7.19 25.58 -17.42
C PRO A 253 -8.12 24.95 -16.38
N SER A 254 -9.25 24.39 -16.82
CA SER A 254 -10.23 23.67 -16.01
C SER A 254 -9.76 22.29 -15.53
N TYR A 255 -8.67 21.74 -16.08
CA TYR A 255 -8.13 20.44 -15.65
C TYR A 255 -7.25 20.60 -14.42
N THR A 256 -7.54 19.91 -13.31
CA THR A 256 -6.63 19.83 -12.16
C THR A 256 -6.65 18.43 -11.58
N THR A 257 -5.47 17.92 -11.27
CA THR A 257 -5.31 16.63 -10.62
C THR A 257 -5.70 16.71 -9.14
N PRO A 258 -6.34 15.67 -8.56
CA PRO A 258 -6.62 15.61 -7.13
C PRO A 258 -5.36 15.78 -6.26
N THR A 259 -5.41 16.65 -5.23
CA THR A 259 -4.28 16.94 -4.32
C THR A 259 -3.75 15.73 -3.56
N TRP A 260 -4.60 14.74 -3.31
CA TRP A 260 -4.22 13.53 -2.59
C TRP A 260 -3.60 12.47 -3.51
N LEU A 261 -3.77 12.53 -4.83
CA LEU A 261 -3.49 11.40 -5.72
C LEU A 261 -2.00 11.04 -5.70
N LEU A 262 -1.15 11.91 -6.24
CA LEU A 262 0.29 11.64 -6.31
C LEU A 262 0.94 11.64 -4.92
N THR A 263 0.48 12.55 -4.05
CA THR A 263 0.90 12.65 -2.65
C THR A 263 0.73 11.33 -1.88
N THR A 264 -0.41 10.65 -2.04
CA THR A 264 -0.68 9.38 -1.35
C THR A 264 0.11 8.24 -1.97
N VAL A 265 0.21 8.20 -3.30
CA VAL A 265 1.00 7.19 -4.02
C VAL A 265 2.46 7.23 -3.56
N PHE A 266 3.05 8.42 -3.43
CA PHE A 266 4.39 8.63 -2.89
C PHE A 266 4.49 8.28 -1.40
N ALA A 267 3.46 8.56 -0.60
CA ALA A 267 3.44 8.20 0.82
C ALA A 267 3.37 6.68 1.08
N VAL A 268 2.87 5.89 0.12
CA VAL A 268 2.78 4.42 0.21
C VAL A 268 4.10 3.74 -0.12
N TYR A 269 4.91 4.32 -1.01
CA TYR A 269 6.23 3.80 -1.38
C TYR A 269 7.11 3.35 -0.20
N PRO A 270 7.40 4.19 0.82
CA PRO A 270 8.30 3.84 1.93
C PRO A 270 7.72 2.81 2.89
N ILE A 271 6.46 2.41 2.70
CA ILE A 271 5.81 1.32 3.43
C ILE A 271 6.05 0.00 2.70
N VAL A 272 5.71 -0.03 1.41
CA VAL A 272 5.68 -1.26 0.60
C VAL A 272 7.10 -1.78 0.34
N ASP A 273 8.04 -0.88 0.11
CA ASP A 273 9.40 -1.21 -0.32
C ASP A 273 10.22 -1.98 0.73
N PRO A 274 10.36 -1.52 1.99
CA PRO A 274 11.02 -2.30 3.04
C PRO A 274 10.28 -3.61 3.36
N LEU A 275 8.94 -3.65 3.24
CA LEU A 275 8.17 -4.88 3.43
C LEU A 275 8.49 -5.93 2.36
N ALA A 276 8.66 -5.51 1.11
CA ALA A 276 9.08 -6.41 0.04
C ALA A 276 10.46 -7.02 0.32
N ILE A 277 11.43 -6.23 0.79
CA ILE A 277 12.75 -6.73 1.21
C ILE A 277 12.62 -7.81 2.29
N ILE A 278 11.80 -7.54 3.31
CA ILE A 278 11.56 -8.47 4.43
C ILE A 278 10.94 -9.78 3.95
N PHE A 279 9.91 -9.73 3.11
CA PHE A 279 9.15 -10.93 2.72
C PHE A 279 9.83 -11.77 1.64
N LEU A 280 10.59 -11.15 0.74
CA LEU A 280 11.26 -11.83 -0.39
C LEU A 280 12.56 -12.53 0.03
N ILE A 281 13.30 -11.96 0.98
CA ILE A 281 14.55 -12.54 1.47
C ILE A 281 14.26 -13.54 2.59
N GLY A 282 14.51 -14.82 2.30
CA GLY A 282 14.12 -15.94 3.17
C GLY A 282 14.64 -15.83 4.61
N ASP A 283 15.86 -15.35 4.83
CA ASP A 283 16.43 -15.20 6.18
C ASP A 283 15.74 -14.11 6.99
N TYR A 284 15.42 -12.98 6.34
CA TYR A 284 14.72 -11.86 6.99
C TYR A 284 13.29 -12.23 7.29
N ARG A 285 12.62 -12.91 6.36
CA ARG A 285 11.30 -13.48 6.58
C ARG A 285 11.33 -14.46 7.74
N SER A 286 12.24 -15.44 7.75
CA SER A 286 12.37 -16.42 8.83
C SER A 286 12.68 -15.77 10.18
N ALA A 287 13.50 -14.73 10.20
CA ALA A 287 13.81 -13.98 11.40
C ALA A 287 12.65 -13.10 11.87
N LEU A 288 11.91 -12.45 10.98
CA LEU A 288 10.68 -11.75 11.32
C LEU A 288 9.63 -12.74 11.82
N ILE A 289 9.58 -13.95 11.27
CA ILE A 289 8.76 -15.04 11.77
C ILE A 289 9.26 -15.51 13.14
N GLU A 290 10.56 -15.50 13.42
CA GLU A 290 11.11 -15.88 14.72
C GLU A 290 10.87 -14.80 15.79
N ILE A 291 11.08 -13.53 15.45
CA ILE A 291 10.76 -12.36 16.28
C ILE A 291 9.25 -12.28 16.47
N GLY A 292 8.51 -12.48 15.38
CA GLY A 292 7.08 -12.68 15.35
C GLY A 292 6.71 -13.85 16.24
N ARG A 293 7.38 -14.99 16.21
CA ARG A 293 7.16 -16.11 17.13
C ARG A 293 7.73 -15.85 18.54
N LYS A 294 8.41 -14.73 18.81
CA LYS A 294 8.92 -14.36 20.15
C LYS A 294 8.02 -13.31 20.81
N PHE A 295 7.64 -12.27 20.06
CA PHE A 295 6.63 -11.27 20.40
C PHE A 295 5.20 -11.83 20.32
N MET A 296 4.97 -12.67 19.31
CA MET A 296 3.82 -13.55 19.05
C MET A 296 4.28 -15.02 19.20
N LEU A 297 5.04 -15.35 20.27
CA LEU A 297 5.03 -16.72 20.82
C LEU A 297 3.60 -17.24 20.76
N PRO A 298 3.35 -18.51 20.40
CA PRO A 298 2.00 -19.03 20.25
C PRO A 298 1.27 -18.69 21.53
N PHE A 299 0.49 -17.62 21.48
CA PHE A 299 -0.18 -17.12 22.64
C PHE A 299 -1.13 -18.27 22.96
N PRO A 300 -0.98 -18.96 24.10
CA PRO A 300 -1.91 -20.02 24.45
C PRO A 300 -3.31 -19.43 24.37
N LYS A 301 -4.31 -20.26 24.06
CA LYS A 301 -5.76 -19.99 23.85
C LYS A 301 -6.38 -18.74 24.55
N GLN A 302 -5.76 -18.27 25.63
CA GLN A 302 -6.01 -17.09 26.45
C GLN A 302 -5.82 -15.71 25.78
N ARG A 303 -4.95 -15.49 24.76
CA ARG A 303 -4.67 -14.11 24.25
C ARG A 303 -5.24 -13.73 22.87
N ASN A 304 -5.67 -14.66 22.02
CA ASN A 304 -6.59 -14.31 20.91
C ASN A 304 -7.84 -13.62 21.44
N ARG A 305 -8.30 -14.05 22.63
CA ARG A 305 -9.35 -13.38 23.38
C ARG A 305 -9.05 -11.91 23.66
N VAL A 306 -7.80 -11.51 23.93
CA VAL A 306 -7.47 -10.09 24.17
C VAL A 306 -7.64 -9.28 22.89
N GLY A 307 -7.16 -9.78 21.75
CA GLY A 307 -7.37 -9.13 20.44
C GLY A 307 -8.85 -9.01 20.11
N THR A 308 -9.62 -10.09 20.29
CA THR A 308 -11.08 -10.09 20.13
C THR A 308 -11.77 -9.14 21.10
N ILE A 309 -11.40 -9.14 22.39
CA ILE A 309 -11.95 -8.24 23.41
C ILE A 309 -11.66 -6.79 23.02
N LEU A 310 -10.43 -6.46 22.63
CA LEU A 310 -10.06 -5.12 22.18
C LEU A 310 -10.81 -4.72 20.91
N GLY A 311 -10.98 -5.63 19.95
CA GLY A 311 -11.73 -5.38 18.72
C GLY A 311 -13.21 -5.12 19.01
N VAL A 312 -13.82 -5.95 19.85
CA VAL A 312 -15.20 -5.79 20.33
C VAL A 312 -15.37 -4.48 21.09
N LEU A 313 -14.49 -4.17 22.05
CA LEU A 313 -14.54 -2.93 22.83
C LEU A 313 -14.37 -1.69 21.93
N SER A 314 -13.43 -1.73 20.98
CA SER A 314 -13.18 -0.63 20.05
C SER A 314 -14.38 -0.40 19.14
N ASN A 315 -14.96 -1.46 18.59
CA ASN A 315 -16.17 -1.40 17.77
C ASN A 315 -17.39 -0.91 18.54
N PHE A 316 -17.64 -1.40 19.75
CA PHE A 316 -18.74 -0.90 20.58
C PHE A 316 -18.55 0.56 20.98
N THR A 317 -17.32 0.98 21.28
CA THR A 317 -16.99 2.38 21.57
C THR A 317 -17.25 3.26 20.35
N ALA A 318 -16.78 2.85 19.17
CA ALA A 318 -17.03 3.55 17.91
C ALA A 318 -18.54 3.62 17.63
N LEU A 319 -19.27 2.52 17.80
CA LEU A 319 -20.71 2.45 17.58
C LEU A 319 -21.46 3.38 18.52
N TYR A 320 -21.11 3.39 19.80
CA TYR A 320 -21.67 4.34 20.77
C TYR A 320 -21.45 5.79 20.33
N LEU A 321 -20.22 6.14 19.93
CA LEU A 321 -19.87 7.51 19.52
C LEU A 321 -20.58 7.92 18.23
N VAL A 322 -20.68 7.00 17.26
CA VAL A 322 -21.42 7.18 16.01
C VAL A 322 -22.90 7.40 16.30
N CYS A 323 -23.50 6.64 17.21
CA CYS A 323 -24.90 6.78 17.59
C CYS A 323 -25.20 8.09 18.34
N THR A 324 -24.33 8.49 19.27
CA THR A 324 -24.62 9.57 20.23
C THR A 324 -23.97 10.93 19.93
N LYS A 325 -22.85 10.96 19.19
CA LYS A 325 -22.04 12.17 18.96
C LYS A 325 -21.95 12.60 17.51
N SER A 326 -22.54 11.84 16.57
CA SER A 326 -22.59 12.24 15.16
C SER A 326 -23.51 13.45 14.96
N ARG A 327 -23.09 14.40 14.13
CA ARG A 327 -23.89 15.60 13.80
C ARG A 327 -25.17 15.22 13.06
N LYS A 328 -26.23 16.03 13.24
CA LYS A 328 -27.49 15.87 12.50
C LYS A 328 -27.31 15.91 10.98
N GLU A 329 -26.34 16.71 10.50
CA GLU A 329 -25.94 16.80 9.09
C GLU A 329 -25.35 15.49 8.54
N LEU A 330 -24.83 14.61 9.41
CA LEU A 330 -24.26 13.32 9.06
C LEU A 330 -25.19 12.15 9.38
N SER A 331 -26.48 12.41 9.66
CA SER A 331 -27.45 11.40 10.09
C SER A 331 -27.63 10.25 9.11
N GLU A 332 -27.55 10.54 7.81
CA GLU A 332 -27.65 9.54 6.75
C GLU A 332 -26.33 8.77 6.59
N TYR A 333 -25.18 9.45 6.52
CA TYR A 333 -23.87 8.80 6.49
C TYR A 333 -23.61 7.91 7.71
N ARG A 334 -24.15 8.31 8.87
CA ARG A 334 -24.11 7.52 10.11
C ARG A 334 -24.68 6.12 9.92
N LYS A 335 -25.70 5.93 9.07
CA LYS A 335 -26.30 4.61 8.80
C LYS A 335 -25.28 3.67 8.15
N LEU A 336 -24.46 4.18 7.23
CA LEU A 336 -23.38 3.40 6.61
C LEU A 336 -22.27 3.07 7.61
N LEU A 337 -21.88 4.03 8.47
CA LEU A 337 -20.90 3.77 9.53
C LEU A 337 -21.39 2.70 10.51
N ILE A 338 -22.68 2.71 10.86
CA ILE A 338 -23.28 1.67 11.71
C ILE A 338 -23.23 0.31 11.02
N LEU A 339 -23.62 0.24 9.74
CA LEU A 339 -23.58 -1.00 8.96
C LEU A 339 -22.15 -1.56 8.85
N PHE A 340 -21.17 -0.68 8.66
CA PHE A 340 -19.76 -1.03 8.67
C PHE A 340 -19.32 -1.64 10.02
N LEU A 341 -19.58 -0.94 11.13
CA LEU A 341 -19.21 -1.42 12.47
C LEU A 341 -19.92 -2.73 12.86
N ILE A 342 -21.17 -2.93 12.43
CA ILE A 342 -21.88 -4.20 12.62
C ILE A 342 -21.18 -5.32 11.84
N THR A 343 -20.75 -5.04 10.60
CA THR A 343 -20.03 -6.02 9.79
C THR A 343 -18.68 -6.38 10.41
N ASP A 344 -17.97 -5.40 10.97
CA ASP A 344 -16.69 -5.62 11.65
C ASP A 344 -16.85 -6.43 12.95
N LEU A 345 -17.95 -6.22 13.68
CA LEU A 345 -18.33 -7.08 14.81
C LEU A 345 -18.64 -8.53 14.38
N ILE A 346 -19.36 -8.72 13.27
CA ILE A 346 -19.63 -10.05 12.70
C ILE A 346 -18.30 -10.72 12.29
N PHE A 347 -17.44 -9.99 11.60
CA PHE A 347 -16.11 -10.47 11.21
C PHE A 347 -15.29 -10.90 12.43
N THR A 348 -15.26 -10.08 13.48
CA THR A 348 -14.57 -10.37 14.76
C THR A 348 -15.12 -11.63 15.44
N ALA A 349 -16.45 -11.79 15.45
CA ALA A 349 -17.11 -12.96 16.04
C ALA A 349 -16.78 -14.24 15.26
N VAL A 350 -16.86 -14.20 13.93
CA VAL A 350 -16.53 -15.35 13.06
C VAL A 350 -15.04 -15.69 13.15
N GLN A 351 -14.16 -14.68 13.21
CA GLN A 351 -12.71 -14.87 13.40
C GLN A 351 -12.41 -15.63 14.70
N GLU A 352 -13.06 -15.28 15.81
CA GLU A 352 -12.87 -15.98 17.09
C GLU A 352 -13.54 -17.36 17.10
N LEU A 353 -14.67 -17.54 16.40
CA LEU A 353 -15.34 -18.84 16.29
C LEU A 353 -14.49 -19.84 15.49
N LEU A 354 -13.99 -19.40 14.34
CA LEU A 354 -13.31 -20.27 13.38
C LEU A 354 -11.83 -20.41 13.65
N LYS A 355 -11.15 -19.37 14.16
CA LYS A 355 -9.68 -19.35 14.34
C LYS A 355 -8.99 -19.90 13.09
N PRO A 356 -9.22 -19.27 11.92
CA PRO A 356 -8.72 -19.76 10.65
C PRO A 356 -7.20 -19.65 10.64
N ILE A 357 -6.57 -20.67 10.06
CA ILE A 357 -5.13 -20.77 9.81
C ILE A 357 -4.98 -20.81 8.29
N ALA A 358 -4.12 -19.95 7.76
CA ALA A 358 -3.83 -19.86 6.35
C ALA A 358 -2.32 -20.00 6.12
N VAL A 359 -1.94 -20.94 5.27
CA VAL A 359 -0.54 -21.30 5.00
C VAL A 359 -0.32 -21.54 3.52
N VAL A 360 0.70 -20.90 2.98
CA VAL A 360 1.41 -21.35 1.79
C VAL A 360 2.55 -22.29 2.17
N ASP A 361 2.59 -23.43 1.50
CA ASP A 361 3.62 -24.47 1.56
C ASP A 361 4.06 -24.80 0.12
N GLY A 362 5.02 -24.03 -0.41
CA GLY A 362 5.40 -24.10 -1.82
C GLY A 362 4.27 -23.69 -2.75
N LYS A 363 3.86 -24.60 -3.64
CA LYS A 363 2.73 -24.42 -4.58
C LYS A 363 1.36 -24.74 -3.98
N LEU A 364 1.28 -25.07 -2.69
CA LEU A 364 0.02 -25.32 -1.99
C LEU A 364 -0.34 -24.08 -1.15
N PHE A 365 -1.56 -23.56 -1.33
CA PHE A 365 -2.17 -22.65 -0.36
C PHE A 365 -3.35 -23.34 0.33
N LEU A 366 -3.29 -23.42 1.65
CA LEU A 366 -4.22 -24.16 2.49
C LEU A 366 -4.83 -23.22 3.55
N ILE A 367 -6.16 -23.24 3.67
CA ILE A 367 -6.91 -22.60 4.75
C ILE A 367 -7.66 -23.67 5.54
N TYR A 368 -7.49 -23.67 6.86
CA TYR A 368 -8.11 -24.63 7.76
C TYR A 368 -8.35 -24.06 9.15
N ARG A 369 -9.17 -24.72 9.97
CA ARG A 369 -9.48 -24.29 11.34
C ARG A 369 -8.47 -24.85 12.34
N SER A 370 -8.12 -24.08 13.37
CA SER A 370 -7.21 -24.55 14.44
C SER A 370 -7.78 -25.67 15.35
N GLY A 371 -9.04 -26.09 15.18
CA GLY A 371 -9.72 -27.11 16.00
C GLY A 371 -10.09 -28.39 15.24
N GLU A 372 -10.61 -29.39 15.95
CA GLU A 372 -10.93 -30.71 15.34
C GLU A 372 -12.12 -30.67 14.37
N LYS A 373 -13.10 -29.79 14.63
CA LYS A 373 -14.25 -29.60 13.74
C LYS A 373 -13.88 -28.66 12.58
N GLN A 374 -13.42 -29.29 11.50
CA GLN A 374 -13.20 -28.66 10.21
C GLN A 374 -14.52 -28.47 9.45
N SER A 375 -14.61 -27.42 8.64
CA SER A 375 -15.74 -27.20 7.76
C SER A 375 -15.38 -26.21 6.67
N GLN A 376 -15.32 -26.71 5.44
CA GLN A 376 -15.12 -25.94 4.23
C GLN A 376 -16.18 -24.84 4.10
N LEU A 377 -17.45 -25.15 4.36
CA LEU A 377 -18.54 -24.17 4.31
C LEU A 377 -18.27 -22.95 5.20
N TRP A 378 -17.91 -23.17 6.46
CA TRP A 378 -17.62 -22.06 7.39
C TRP A 378 -16.38 -21.26 6.98
N LEU A 379 -15.36 -21.92 6.42
CA LEU A 379 -14.17 -21.24 5.88
C LEU A 379 -14.51 -20.42 4.63
N SER A 380 -15.38 -20.92 3.75
CA SER A 380 -15.88 -20.21 2.57
C SER A 380 -16.67 -18.96 2.97
N LEU A 381 -17.59 -19.09 3.94
CA LEU A 381 -18.31 -17.94 4.48
C LEU A 381 -17.35 -16.91 5.08
N TYR A 382 -16.32 -17.36 5.78
CA TYR A 382 -15.28 -16.48 6.29
C TYR A 382 -14.54 -15.70 5.20
N CYS A 383 -14.14 -16.34 4.11
CA CYS A 383 -13.57 -15.66 2.94
C CYS A 383 -14.56 -14.66 2.31
N GLY A 384 -15.84 -14.99 2.28
CA GLY A 384 -16.91 -14.08 1.87
C GLY A 384 -16.95 -12.80 2.71
N LEU A 385 -16.82 -12.90 4.04
CA LEU A 385 -16.77 -11.72 4.93
C LEU A 385 -15.57 -10.81 4.66
N ILE A 386 -14.43 -11.39 4.29
CA ILE A 386 -13.24 -10.60 3.90
C ILE A 386 -13.52 -9.84 2.61
N ALA A 387 -14.14 -10.49 1.62
CA ALA A 387 -14.45 -9.88 0.33
C ALA A 387 -15.34 -8.64 0.47
N ILE A 388 -16.44 -8.73 1.23
CA ILE A 388 -17.40 -7.61 1.35
C ILE A 388 -16.81 -6.35 1.97
N SER A 389 -15.74 -6.45 2.76
CA SER A 389 -15.20 -5.29 3.47
C SER A 389 -14.72 -4.19 2.50
N PHE A 390 -14.27 -4.54 1.28
CA PHE A 390 -13.85 -3.58 0.26
C PHE A 390 -15.05 -2.89 -0.40
N THR A 391 -16.10 -3.66 -0.67
CA THR A 391 -17.30 -3.11 -1.28
C THR A 391 -18.05 -2.18 -0.33
N ILE A 392 -18.00 -2.43 0.98
CA ILE A 392 -18.50 -1.45 1.96
C ILE A 392 -17.77 -0.11 1.78
N PHE A 393 -16.44 -0.10 1.64
CA PHE A 393 -15.69 1.14 1.35
C PHE A 393 -16.13 1.76 0.02
N ALA A 394 -16.31 0.98 -1.03
CA ALA A 394 -16.82 1.50 -2.31
C ALA A 394 -18.16 2.24 -2.15
N PHE A 395 -19.08 1.71 -1.36
CA PHE A 395 -20.35 2.39 -1.04
C PHE A 395 -20.16 3.65 -0.18
N HIS A 396 -19.21 3.65 0.77
CA HIS A 396 -18.89 4.88 1.52
C HIS A 396 -18.35 5.98 0.60
N PHE A 397 -17.42 5.64 -0.30
CA PHE A 397 -16.86 6.59 -1.27
C PHE A 397 -17.93 7.08 -2.24
N MET A 398 -18.72 6.17 -2.80
CA MET A 398 -19.80 6.49 -3.72
C MET A 398 -20.85 7.39 -3.06
N TYR A 399 -21.32 7.04 -1.87
CA TYR A 399 -22.26 7.87 -1.10
C TYR A 399 -21.69 9.28 -0.88
N ARG A 400 -20.39 9.38 -0.55
CA ARG A 400 -19.73 10.67 -0.36
C ARG A 400 -19.67 11.49 -1.64
N ALA A 401 -19.30 10.89 -2.77
CA ALA A 401 -19.26 11.52 -4.08
C ALA A 401 -20.61 12.11 -4.48
N TYR A 402 -21.70 11.38 -4.24
CA TYR A 402 -23.04 11.92 -4.48
C TYR A 402 -23.44 12.99 -3.46
N SER A 403 -23.16 12.78 -2.18
CA SER A 403 -23.59 13.71 -1.11
C SER A 403 -23.00 15.10 -1.24
N ILE A 404 -21.79 15.22 -1.80
CA ILE A 404 -21.09 16.49 -1.97
C ILE A 404 -21.55 17.27 -3.22
N SER A 405 -22.20 16.58 -4.17
CA SER A 405 -22.57 17.15 -5.47
C SER A 405 -23.97 17.77 -5.51
N SER A 406 -24.71 17.74 -4.40
CA SER A 406 -26.09 18.25 -4.33
C SER A 406 -26.09 19.69 -3.79
N GLU A 407 -26.67 20.63 -4.55
CA GLU A 407 -26.79 22.06 -4.18
C GLU A 407 -27.73 22.31 -2.99
N SER A 408 -28.69 21.41 -2.75
CA SER A 408 -29.44 21.40 -1.51
C SER A 408 -28.68 20.58 -0.48
N LEU A 409 -28.47 21.15 0.70
CA LEU A 409 -27.89 20.49 1.89
C LEU A 409 -28.75 19.31 2.42
N THR A 410 -29.56 18.65 1.59
CA THR A 410 -30.53 17.63 1.94
C THR A 410 -30.52 16.41 1.01
N GLN A 411 -29.72 15.42 1.43
CA GLN A 411 -30.11 14.01 1.59
C GLN A 411 -30.37 13.19 0.30
N ILE A 412 -29.34 12.46 -0.15
CA ILE A 412 -29.60 11.03 -0.43
C ILE A 412 -30.06 10.44 0.90
N LYS A 413 -31.38 10.48 1.12
CA LYS A 413 -32.03 9.74 2.20
C LYS A 413 -31.74 8.28 1.92
N LEU A 414 -30.92 7.66 2.76
CA LEU A 414 -30.88 6.22 2.91
C LEU A 414 -32.15 5.82 3.65
N ASN A 415 -33.26 5.92 2.93
CA ASN A 415 -34.54 5.37 3.37
C ASN A 415 -34.41 3.85 3.49
N SER A 416 -35.36 3.22 4.18
CA SER A 416 -35.30 1.78 4.45
C SER A 416 -35.12 0.97 3.17
N ARG A 417 -35.78 1.35 2.06
CA ARG A 417 -35.62 0.67 0.76
C ARG A 417 -34.19 0.70 0.22
N LYS A 418 -33.53 1.86 0.19
CA LYS A 418 -32.13 1.97 -0.27
C LYS A 418 -31.17 1.26 0.67
N LEU A 419 -31.41 1.32 1.97
CA LEU A 419 -30.59 0.59 2.95
C LEU A 419 -30.76 -0.92 2.77
N THR A 420 -31.98 -1.41 2.59
CA THR A 420 -32.24 -2.82 2.26
C THR A 420 -31.54 -3.22 0.98
N MET A 421 -31.59 -2.41 -0.08
CA MET A 421 -30.87 -2.68 -1.32
C MET A 421 -29.35 -2.79 -1.12
N ILE A 422 -28.75 -1.88 -0.35
CA ILE A 422 -27.32 -1.93 -0.03
C ILE A 422 -26.98 -3.21 0.74
N ILE A 423 -27.77 -3.55 1.76
CA ILE A 423 -27.60 -4.78 2.54
C ILE A 423 -27.75 -6.01 1.63
N THR A 424 -28.74 -6.02 0.73
CA THR A 424 -28.91 -7.11 -0.24
C THR A 424 -27.70 -7.25 -1.15
N ILE A 425 -27.14 -6.16 -1.66
CA ILE A 425 -25.92 -6.19 -2.48
C ILE A 425 -24.75 -6.79 -1.69
N PHE A 426 -24.54 -6.35 -0.45
CA PHE A 426 -23.50 -6.92 0.42
C PHE A 426 -23.71 -8.40 0.68
N MET A 427 -24.95 -8.84 0.92
CA MET A 427 -25.26 -10.25 1.13
C MET A 427 -25.08 -11.08 -0.14
N CYS A 428 -25.44 -10.55 -1.32
CA CYS A 428 -25.22 -11.22 -2.59
C CYS A 428 -23.73 -11.40 -2.87
N GLU A 429 -22.91 -10.37 -2.66
CA GLU A 429 -21.46 -10.45 -2.82
C GLU A 429 -20.81 -11.39 -1.81
N PHE A 430 -21.23 -11.32 -0.54
CA PHE A 430 -20.82 -12.24 0.52
C PHE A 430 -21.03 -13.69 0.11
N LEU A 431 -22.25 -14.02 -0.33
CA LEU A 431 -22.62 -15.37 -0.76
C LEU A 431 -21.91 -15.77 -2.06
N ALA A 432 -21.77 -14.87 -3.03
CA ALA A 432 -21.07 -15.13 -4.28
C ALA A 432 -19.59 -15.43 -4.03
N SER A 433 -18.91 -14.64 -3.19
CA SER A 433 -17.50 -14.84 -2.84
C SER A 433 -17.30 -16.13 -2.04
N ALA A 434 -18.22 -16.42 -1.11
CA ALA A 434 -18.21 -17.68 -0.38
C ALA A 434 -18.44 -18.88 -1.31
N PHE A 435 -19.36 -18.77 -2.27
CA PHE A 435 -19.61 -19.80 -3.27
C PHE A 435 -18.39 -20.03 -4.17
N VAL A 436 -17.75 -18.97 -4.65
CA VAL A 436 -16.50 -19.07 -5.44
C VAL A 436 -15.42 -19.80 -4.63
N CYS A 437 -15.24 -19.45 -3.35
CA CYS A 437 -14.29 -20.18 -2.50
C CYS A 437 -14.71 -21.64 -2.29
N TYR A 438 -15.99 -21.92 -2.07
CA TYR A 438 -16.49 -23.27 -1.84
C TYR A 438 -16.26 -24.18 -3.05
N VAL A 439 -16.53 -23.69 -4.26
CA VAL A 439 -16.45 -24.49 -5.49
C VAL A 439 -15.01 -24.55 -6.01
N PHE A 440 -14.36 -23.41 -6.19
CA PHE A 440 -13.06 -23.35 -6.89
C PHE A 440 -11.86 -23.57 -5.97
N LEU A 441 -12.04 -23.60 -4.64
CA LEU A 441 -11.00 -23.95 -3.67
C LEU A 441 -11.36 -25.24 -2.92
N ALA A 442 -12.16 -26.12 -3.54
CA ALA A 442 -12.51 -27.41 -2.97
C ALA A 442 -11.30 -28.35 -2.87
N TYR A 443 -11.41 -29.33 -1.97
CA TYR A 443 -10.43 -30.40 -1.85
C TYR A 443 -10.37 -31.24 -3.14
N GLU A 444 -9.15 -31.62 -3.51
CA GLU A 444 -8.88 -32.49 -4.66
C GLU A 444 -8.10 -33.73 -4.19
N PRO A 445 -8.58 -34.96 -4.47
CA PRO A 445 -7.99 -36.20 -3.96
C PRO A 445 -6.52 -36.42 -4.30
N SER A 446 -6.07 -35.98 -5.48
CA SER A 446 -4.68 -36.12 -5.95
C SER A 446 -3.65 -35.47 -5.02
N TYR A 447 -4.05 -34.49 -4.20
CA TYR A 447 -3.13 -33.78 -3.30
C TYR A 447 -3.06 -34.35 -1.89
N TYR A 448 -3.73 -35.47 -1.63
CA TYR A 448 -3.62 -36.18 -0.36
C TYR A 448 -2.16 -36.39 0.11
N PRO A 449 -1.18 -36.78 -0.76
CA PRO A 449 0.20 -37.00 -0.32
C PRO A 449 0.88 -35.71 0.20
N LYS A 450 0.65 -34.56 -0.45
CA LYS A 450 1.21 -33.27 -0.01
C LYS A 450 0.52 -32.74 1.24
N LEU A 451 -0.80 -32.92 1.33
CA LEU A 451 -1.55 -32.53 2.52
C LEU A 451 -1.13 -33.38 3.73
N SER A 452 -1.01 -34.70 3.55
CA SER A 452 -0.59 -35.63 4.60
C SER A 452 0.81 -35.37 5.10
N SER A 453 1.77 -35.11 4.20
CA SER A 453 3.13 -34.73 4.58
C SER A 453 3.17 -33.43 5.36
N TYR A 454 2.42 -32.40 4.93
CA TYR A 454 2.33 -31.14 5.66
C TYR A 454 1.78 -31.33 7.08
N PHE A 455 0.64 -31.99 7.27
CA PHE A 455 0.07 -32.21 8.61
C PHE A 455 0.96 -33.09 9.49
N ALA A 456 1.65 -34.08 8.90
CA ALA A 456 2.64 -34.89 9.60
C ALA A 456 3.81 -34.05 10.12
N THR A 457 4.36 -33.13 9.30
CA THR A 457 5.42 -32.20 9.76
C THR A 457 4.97 -31.28 10.89
N GLN A 458 3.67 -30.99 10.98
CA GLN A 458 3.08 -30.17 12.05
C GLN A 458 2.69 -30.98 13.28
N ASN A 459 2.97 -32.30 13.33
CA ASN A 459 2.51 -33.21 14.38
C ASN A 459 0.99 -33.13 14.62
N ARG A 460 0.20 -32.98 13.53
CA ARG A 460 -1.26 -32.88 13.58
C ARG A 460 -1.89 -34.04 12.80
N LYS A 461 -2.98 -34.59 13.33
CA LYS A 461 -3.79 -35.60 12.62
C LYS A 461 -4.63 -34.92 11.55
N LEU A 462 -4.77 -35.57 10.39
CA LEU A 462 -5.76 -35.15 9.40
C LEU A 462 -7.17 -35.36 9.95
N PRO A 463 -8.13 -34.49 9.61
CA PRO A 463 -9.54 -34.70 9.92
C PRO A 463 -10.07 -35.93 9.20
N ALA A 464 -11.07 -36.59 9.79
CA ALA A 464 -11.67 -37.81 9.23
C ALA A 464 -12.43 -37.56 7.91
N ASN A 465 -13.08 -36.39 7.77
CA ASN A 465 -13.77 -35.98 6.54
C ASN A 465 -12.95 -34.91 5.82
N ILE A 466 -12.00 -35.32 4.99
CA ILE A 466 -11.02 -34.44 4.34
C ILE A 466 -11.68 -33.62 3.22
N GLU A 467 -12.61 -34.22 2.48
CA GLU A 467 -13.27 -33.61 1.32
C GLU A 467 -13.93 -32.28 1.65
N HIS A 468 -14.50 -32.15 2.85
CA HIS A 468 -15.24 -30.97 3.30
C HIS A 468 -14.56 -30.25 4.47
N ALA A 469 -13.26 -30.49 4.68
CA ALA A 469 -12.54 -29.92 5.82
C ALA A 469 -11.90 -28.56 5.53
N PHE A 470 -11.43 -28.33 4.29
CA PHE A 470 -10.44 -27.31 3.99
C PHE A 470 -10.80 -26.48 2.76
N LEU A 471 -10.15 -25.32 2.64
CA LEU A 471 -10.02 -24.65 1.34
C LEU A 471 -8.59 -24.86 0.84
N ILE A 472 -8.47 -25.33 -0.39
CA ILE A 472 -7.19 -25.66 -1.02
C ILE A 472 -7.09 -24.96 -2.36
N LEU A 473 -5.96 -24.30 -2.57
CA LEU A 473 -5.55 -23.78 -3.85
C LEU A 473 -4.26 -24.46 -4.26
N VAL A 474 -4.27 -25.01 -5.47
CA VAL A 474 -3.06 -25.55 -6.09
C VAL A 474 -2.93 -24.99 -7.50
N SER A 475 -1.72 -24.55 -7.83
CA SER A 475 -1.44 -23.88 -9.10
C SER A 475 -1.24 -24.85 -10.27
N TYR A 476 -0.67 -26.04 -10.03
CA TYR A 476 -0.32 -27.00 -11.08
C TYR A 476 -0.75 -28.42 -10.72
N ASP A 477 -1.28 -29.16 -11.69
CA ASP A 477 -1.59 -30.60 -11.59
C ASP A 477 -0.33 -31.48 -11.45
N GLU A 478 -0.52 -32.79 -11.27
CA GLU A 478 0.58 -33.77 -11.16
C GLU A 478 1.48 -33.81 -12.41
N ASN A 479 0.94 -33.44 -13.57
CA ASN A 479 1.64 -33.38 -14.85
C ASN A 479 2.36 -32.03 -15.09
N GLY A 480 2.22 -31.07 -14.16
CA GLY A 480 2.80 -29.74 -14.27
C GLY A 480 1.97 -28.75 -15.10
N ASN A 481 0.75 -29.08 -15.50
CA ASN A 481 -0.16 -28.18 -16.19
C ASN A 481 -0.88 -27.26 -15.20
N LEU A 482 -1.20 -26.04 -15.65
CA LEU A 482 -1.92 -25.05 -14.85
C LEU A 482 -3.34 -25.52 -14.55
N ARG A 483 -3.76 -25.44 -13.27
CA ARG A 483 -5.15 -25.73 -12.89
C ARG A 483 -6.06 -24.54 -13.17
N TRP A 484 -6.84 -24.65 -14.24
CA TRP A 484 -7.75 -23.60 -14.68
C TRP A 484 -8.85 -23.30 -13.67
N ASP A 485 -9.39 -24.30 -12.95
CA ASP A 485 -10.46 -24.08 -11.97
C ASP A 485 -10.02 -23.16 -10.83
N ASN A 486 -8.89 -23.47 -10.19
CA ASN A 486 -8.33 -22.63 -9.14
C ASN A 486 -7.99 -21.22 -9.67
N LEU A 487 -7.43 -21.13 -10.89
CA LEU A 487 -7.12 -19.84 -11.51
C LEU A 487 -8.38 -19.01 -11.78
N ILE A 488 -9.44 -19.62 -12.31
CA ILE A 488 -10.74 -18.96 -12.53
C ILE A 488 -11.30 -18.44 -11.22
N GLY A 489 -11.28 -19.27 -10.15
CA GLY A 489 -11.72 -18.84 -8.82
C GLY A 489 -10.98 -17.60 -8.32
N ILE A 490 -9.66 -17.56 -8.49
CA ILE A 490 -8.84 -16.39 -8.14
C ILE A 490 -9.20 -15.19 -9.00
N ILE A 491 -9.29 -15.35 -10.32
CA ILE A 491 -9.64 -14.26 -11.24
C ILE A 491 -10.99 -13.66 -10.84
N LEU A 492 -11.98 -14.49 -10.50
CA LEU A 492 -13.30 -14.02 -10.04
C LEU A 492 -13.20 -13.22 -8.74
N LEU A 493 -12.48 -13.72 -7.72
CA LEU A 493 -12.28 -13.02 -6.45
C LEU A 493 -11.55 -11.67 -6.64
N PHE A 494 -10.49 -11.65 -7.45
CA PHE A 494 -9.75 -10.42 -7.76
C PHE A 494 -10.56 -9.44 -8.62
N SER A 495 -11.44 -9.93 -9.50
CA SER A 495 -12.31 -9.08 -10.32
C SER A 495 -13.31 -8.32 -9.45
N ILE A 496 -13.88 -8.95 -8.43
CA ILE A 496 -14.78 -8.29 -7.47
C ILE A 496 -14.04 -7.14 -6.75
N ILE A 497 -12.84 -7.42 -6.24
CA ILE A 497 -11.99 -6.41 -5.58
C ILE A 497 -11.62 -5.29 -6.56
N ALA A 498 -11.29 -5.61 -7.80
CA ALA A 498 -10.95 -4.63 -8.83
C ALA A 498 -12.12 -3.70 -9.15
N ILE A 499 -13.34 -4.21 -9.28
CA ILE A 499 -14.55 -3.39 -9.50
C ILE A 499 -14.75 -2.41 -8.34
N ALA A 500 -14.67 -2.88 -7.09
CA ALA A 500 -14.77 -2.02 -5.93
C ALA A 500 -13.64 -0.98 -5.88
N ALA A 501 -12.40 -1.33 -6.25
CA ALA A 501 -11.29 -0.38 -6.37
C ALA A 501 -11.59 0.73 -7.38
N ILE A 502 -12.13 0.37 -8.55
CA ILE A 502 -12.50 1.33 -9.60
C ILE A 502 -13.56 2.30 -9.08
N VAL A 503 -14.61 1.79 -8.41
CA VAL A 503 -15.66 2.65 -7.82
C VAL A 503 -15.07 3.61 -6.79
N ILE A 504 -14.16 3.14 -5.92
CA ILE A 504 -13.46 3.97 -4.94
C ILE A 504 -12.67 5.08 -5.64
N ILE A 505 -11.85 4.74 -6.64
CA ILE A 505 -11.00 5.69 -7.36
C ILE A 505 -11.85 6.73 -8.07
N VAL A 506 -12.86 6.31 -8.85
CA VAL A 506 -13.77 7.22 -9.57
C VAL A 506 -14.48 8.16 -8.60
N SER A 507 -15.00 7.62 -7.50
CA SER A 507 -15.68 8.42 -6.47
C SER A 507 -14.71 9.40 -5.78
N ALA A 508 -13.48 8.99 -5.48
CA ALA A 508 -12.48 9.83 -4.85
C ALA A 508 -12.05 10.99 -5.78
N VAL A 509 -11.88 10.72 -7.07
CA VAL A 509 -11.62 11.73 -8.09
C VAL A 509 -12.79 12.72 -8.17
N HIS A 510 -14.03 12.21 -8.19
CA HIS A 510 -15.23 13.04 -8.22
C HIS A 510 -15.34 13.95 -7.00
N ILE A 511 -15.23 13.39 -5.79
CA ILE A 511 -15.24 14.16 -4.52
C ILE A 511 -14.22 15.30 -4.58
N THR A 512 -13.03 15.01 -5.10
CA THR A 512 -11.96 16.00 -5.13
C THR A 512 -12.25 17.10 -6.13
N LYS A 513 -12.75 16.77 -7.33
CA LYS A 513 -13.20 17.78 -8.28
C LYS A 513 -14.28 18.67 -7.67
N THR A 514 -15.27 18.09 -7.00
CA THR A 514 -16.32 18.89 -6.33
C THR A 514 -15.74 19.78 -5.23
N LEU A 515 -14.80 19.26 -4.43
CA LEU A 515 -14.11 20.02 -3.37
C LEU A 515 -13.23 21.16 -3.90
N MET A 516 -12.73 21.07 -5.13
CA MET A 516 -11.87 22.11 -5.73
C MET A 516 -12.69 23.14 -6.51
N TYR A 517 -13.71 22.72 -7.25
CA TYR A 517 -14.30 23.60 -8.27
C TYR A 517 -15.67 24.17 -7.94
N VAL A 518 -16.40 23.61 -6.98
CA VAL A 518 -17.75 24.11 -6.66
C VAL A 518 -17.65 25.29 -5.68
N LYS A 519 -17.88 26.51 -6.19
CA LYS A 519 -17.83 27.78 -5.41
C LYS A 519 -18.98 27.96 -4.41
N ILE A 520 -20.05 27.17 -4.53
CA ILE A 520 -21.31 27.33 -3.77
C ILE A 520 -21.18 26.82 -2.32
N MET A 521 -20.12 26.07 -1.98
CA MET A 521 -19.97 25.46 -0.65
C MET A 521 -19.23 26.37 0.34
N SER A 522 -19.86 26.61 1.50
CA SER A 522 -19.27 27.37 2.61
C SER A 522 -17.96 26.76 3.13
N ALA A 523 -17.04 27.59 3.64
CA ALA A 523 -15.74 27.15 4.16
C ALA A 523 -15.88 26.10 5.29
N ARG A 524 -16.88 26.25 6.15
CA ARG A 524 -17.21 25.29 7.22
C ARG A 524 -17.63 23.92 6.65
N SER A 525 -18.48 23.91 5.62
CA SER A 525 -18.94 22.67 4.98
C SER A 525 -17.79 21.99 4.24
N ARG A 526 -16.97 22.76 3.50
CA ARG A 526 -15.79 22.23 2.80
C ARG A 526 -14.80 21.56 3.75
N LYS A 527 -14.44 22.24 4.86
CA LYS A 527 -13.54 21.68 5.88
C LYS A 527 -14.06 20.36 6.45
N MET A 528 -15.37 20.26 6.68
CA MET A 528 -16.00 19.02 7.16
C MET A 528 -15.94 17.90 6.10
N HIS A 529 -16.29 18.18 4.85
CA HIS A 529 -16.23 17.19 3.76
C HIS A 529 -14.80 16.73 3.49
N THR A 530 -13.82 17.64 3.48
CA THR A 530 -12.39 17.31 3.38
C THR A 530 -11.95 16.40 4.51
N GLN A 531 -12.29 16.73 5.76
CA GLN A 531 -11.94 15.90 6.91
C GLN A 531 -12.49 14.48 6.79
N LEU A 532 -13.77 14.35 6.42
CA LEU A 532 -14.43 13.06 6.28
C LEU A 532 -13.89 12.26 5.09
N PHE A 533 -13.52 12.94 4.01
CA PHE A 533 -12.86 12.32 2.87
C PHE A 533 -11.45 11.82 3.22
N THR A 534 -10.64 12.63 3.92
CA THR A 534 -9.33 12.21 4.42
C THR A 534 -9.44 11.03 5.39
N ALA A 535 -10.43 11.04 6.29
CA ALA A 535 -10.70 9.90 7.17
C ALA A 535 -11.00 8.63 6.37
N LEU A 536 -11.80 8.74 5.32
CA LEU A 536 -12.17 7.61 4.47
C LEU A 536 -10.98 7.08 3.64
N LEU A 537 -10.09 7.95 3.18
CA LEU A 537 -8.82 7.55 2.54
C LEU A 537 -7.92 6.76 3.50
N VAL A 538 -7.80 7.21 4.75
CA VAL A 538 -7.04 6.46 5.77
C VAL A 538 -7.70 5.12 6.07
N GLN A 539 -9.04 5.10 6.19
CA GLN A 539 -9.78 3.88 6.49
C GLN A 539 -9.61 2.82 5.41
N VAL A 540 -9.65 3.17 4.12
CA VAL A 540 -9.45 2.17 3.05
C VAL A 540 -8.02 1.63 3.02
N CYS A 541 -7.01 2.39 3.48
CA CYS A 541 -5.64 1.91 3.59
C CYS A 541 -5.47 0.79 4.64
N ILE A 542 -6.23 0.81 5.73
CA ILE A 542 -6.13 -0.15 6.83
C ILE A 542 -6.40 -1.61 6.37
N PRO A 543 -7.56 -1.95 5.77
CA PRO A 543 -7.81 -3.29 5.25
C PRO A 543 -6.93 -3.59 4.02
N CYS A 544 -6.53 -2.60 3.23
CA CYS A 544 -5.54 -2.84 2.16
C CYS A 544 -4.25 -3.47 2.72
N VAL A 545 -3.73 -2.92 3.82
CA VAL A 545 -2.49 -3.39 4.44
C VAL A 545 -2.70 -4.66 5.29
N LEU A 546 -3.78 -4.73 6.06
CA LEU A 546 -4.00 -5.80 7.03
C LEU A 546 -4.73 -7.01 6.46
N LEU A 547 -5.60 -6.81 5.47
CA LEU A 547 -6.41 -7.87 4.86
C LEU A 547 -5.91 -8.19 3.44
N TYR A 548 -6.01 -7.24 2.51
CA TYR A 548 -5.94 -7.53 1.08
C TYR A 548 -4.54 -7.82 0.56
N ILE A 549 -3.53 -6.99 0.88
CA ILE A 549 -2.14 -7.26 0.44
C ILE A 549 -1.66 -8.65 0.92
N PRO A 550 -1.83 -9.01 2.21
CA PRO A 550 -1.52 -10.36 2.67
C PRO A 550 -2.35 -11.43 1.95
N CYS A 551 -3.66 -11.24 1.80
CA CYS A 551 -4.53 -12.18 1.11
C CYS A 551 -4.07 -12.44 -0.33
N SER A 552 -3.86 -11.36 -1.10
CA SER A 552 -3.41 -11.42 -2.49
C SER A 552 -2.04 -12.08 -2.61
N PHE A 553 -1.13 -11.81 -1.68
CA PHE A 553 0.15 -12.52 -1.62
C PHE A 553 -0.04 -14.04 -1.49
N TYR A 554 -0.92 -14.50 -0.59
CA TYR A 554 -1.16 -15.93 -0.39
C TYR A 554 -1.84 -16.59 -1.60
N PHE A 555 -2.76 -15.89 -2.27
CA PHE A 555 -3.43 -16.40 -3.48
C PHE A 555 -2.50 -16.46 -4.71
N ILE A 556 -1.57 -15.51 -4.84
CA ILE A 556 -0.68 -15.41 -6.02
C ILE A 556 0.59 -16.25 -5.85
N THR A 557 1.11 -16.39 -4.63
CA THR A 557 2.38 -17.08 -4.34
C THR A 557 2.47 -18.48 -4.95
N PRO A 558 1.43 -19.34 -4.85
CA PRO A 558 1.45 -20.67 -5.46
C PRO A 558 1.74 -20.68 -6.98
N PHE A 559 1.41 -19.62 -7.70
CA PHE A 559 1.59 -19.53 -9.15
C PHE A 559 2.95 -18.96 -9.55
N LEU A 560 3.47 -17.99 -8.79
CA LEU A 560 4.64 -17.21 -9.20
C LEU A 560 5.93 -17.60 -8.49
N LEU A 561 5.85 -18.18 -7.28
CA LEU A 561 7.01 -18.38 -6.42
C LEU A 561 7.45 -19.86 -6.36
N PRO A 562 8.75 -20.13 -6.08
CA PRO A 562 9.28 -21.49 -6.03
C PRO A 562 8.73 -22.30 -4.85
N ASP A 563 8.78 -23.64 -4.96
CA ASP A 563 8.32 -24.60 -3.92
C ASP A 563 8.98 -24.42 -2.54
N THR A 564 10.07 -23.66 -2.45
CA THR A 564 10.78 -23.36 -1.21
C THR A 564 10.11 -22.27 -0.35
N VAL A 565 9.02 -21.66 -0.82
CA VAL A 565 8.34 -20.58 -0.09
C VAL A 565 7.32 -21.17 0.87
N HIS A 566 7.61 -21.04 2.16
CA HIS A 566 6.72 -21.44 3.24
C HIS A 566 6.36 -20.22 4.08
N THR A 567 5.09 -20.13 4.45
CA THR A 567 4.56 -19.07 5.31
C THR A 567 4.21 -19.62 6.69
N PRO A 568 4.33 -18.80 7.76
CA PRO A 568 3.99 -19.24 9.09
C PRO A 568 2.45 -19.36 9.23
N PRO A 569 1.94 -20.39 9.94
CA PRO A 569 0.50 -20.58 10.11
C PRO A 569 -0.24 -19.47 10.84
N TRP A 570 0.45 -18.66 11.64
CA TRP A 570 -0.16 -17.64 12.48
C TRP A 570 -0.22 -16.25 11.83
N LEU A 571 0.47 -15.99 10.72
CA LEU A 571 0.66 -14.62 10.20
C LEU A 571 -0.65 -13.98 9.74
N ILE A 572 -1.39 -14.64 8.85
CA ILE A 572 -2.68 -14.12 8.35
C ILE A 572 -3.68 -13.98 9.49
N THR A 573 -3.82 -14.99 10.34
CA THR A 573 -4.72 -14.96 11.51
C THR A 573 -4.44 -13.76 12.41
N THR A 574 -3.15 -13.43 12.58
CA THR A 574 -2.73 -12.30 13.40
C THR A 574 -3.03 -10.97 12.72
N LEU A 575 -2.62 -10.78 11.47
CA LEU A 575 -2.91 -9.54 10.72
C LEU A 575 -4.42 -9.25 10.68
N TYR A 576 -5.23 -10.29 10.44
CA TYR A 576 -6.68 -10.19 10.39
C TYR A 576 -7.29 -9.92 11.77
N SER A 577 -6.65 -10.35 12.86
CA SER A 577 -7.12 -10.04 14.23
C SER A 577 -6.88 -8.59 14.65
N TRP A 578 -5.93 -7.89 14.02
CA TRP A 578 -5.65 -6.48 14.28
C TRP A 578 -6.58 -5.53 13.51
N TYR A 579 -7.08 -5.96 12.35
CA TYR A 579 -8.03 -5.19 11.54
C TYR A 579 -9.21 -4.63 12.35
N PRO A 580 -10.00 -5.44 13.09
CA PRO A 580 -11.16 -4.95 13.84
C PRO A 580 -10.81 -4.10 15.07
N ILE A 581 -9.52 -3.94 15.38
CA ILE A 581 -9.05 -3.06 16.45
C ILE A 581 -8.69 -1.70 15.84
N ILE A 582 -7.86 -1.72 14.79
CA ILE A 582 -7.25 -0.51 14.23
C ILE A 582 -8.29 0.32 13.48
N ASP A 583 -9.22 -0.32 12.77
CA ASP A 583 -10.20 0.38 11.94
C ASP A 583 -11.19 1.25 12.74
N PRO A 584 -11.91 0.73 13.76
CA PRO A 584 -12.77 1.58 14.59
C PRO A 584 -11.99 2.66 15.35
N LEU A 585 -10.74 2.41 15.74
CA LEU A 585 -9.89 3.44 16.33
C LEU A 585 -9.57 4.56 15.34
N ALA A 586 -9.30 4.23 14.07
CA ALA A 586 -9.10 5.23 13.02
C ALA A 586 -10.34 6.10 12.82
N ILE A 587 -11.54 5.52 12.82
CA ILE A 587 -12.82 6.26 12.82
C ILE A 587 -12.87 7.26 13.99
N ILE A 588 -12.58 6.79 15.21
CA ILE A 588 -12.67 7.60 16.43
C ILE A 588 -11.66 8.77 16.40
N PHE A 589 -10.41 8.51 16.04
CA PHE A 589 -9.36 9.51 16.09
C PHE A 589 -9.39 10.51 14.91
N MET A 590 -9.84 10.09 13.73
CA MET A 590 -9.88 10.96 12.55
C MET A 590 -11.07 11.92 12.54
N ILE A 591 -12.20 11.51 13.12
CA ILE A 591 -13.41 12.34 13.16
C ILE A 591 -13.38 13.21 14.43
N ALA A 592 -13.28 14.52 14.23
CA ALA A 592 -13.04 15.48 15.33
C ALA A 592 -14.12 15.44 16.41
N ASP A 593 -15.38 15.17 16.06
CA ASP A 593 -16.45 15.09 17.05
C ASP A 593 -16.31 13.85 17.95
N TYR A 594 -15.88 12.72 17.37
CA TYR A 594 -15.66 11.47 18.10
C TYR A 594 -14.42 11.57 18.98
N ARG A 595 -13.31 12.08 18.43
CA ARG A 595 -12.08 12.35 19.18
C ARG A 595 -12.32 13.29 20.34
N ARG A 596 -13.03 14.41 20.14
CA ARG A 596 -13.34 15.37 21.21
C ARG A 596 -14.23 14.76 22.29
N ALA A 597 -15.22 13.96 21.90
CA ALA A 597 -16.07 13.27 22.87
C ALA A 597 -15.28 12.26 23.71
N LEU A 598 -14.38 11.49 23.08
CA LEU A 598 -13.50 10.56 23.78
C LEU A 598 -12.55 11.28 24.75
N LEU A 599 -11.90 12.37 24.30
CA LEU A 599 -11.00 13.15 25.16
C LEU A 599 -11.73 13.77 26.38
N ARG A 600 -13.01 14.15 26.21
CA ARG A 600 -13.84 14.62 27.34
C ARG A 600 -14.12 13.52 28.35
N TRP A 601 -14.35 12.28 27.91
CA TRP A 601 -14.53 11.14 28.81
C TRP A 601 -13.30 10.87 29.68
N PHE A 602 -12.11 11.07 29.13
CA PHE A 602 -10.86 10.91 29.86
C PHE A 602 -10.41 12.18 30.62
N GLY A 603 -11.26 13.21 30.75
CA GLY A 603 -10.91 14.45 31.45
C GLY A 603 -9.84 15.31 30.76
N MET A 604 -9.44 14.97 29.52
CA MET A 604 -8.39 15.63 28.76
C MET A 604 -8.91 16.80 27.90
N ALA A 605 -9.94 17.50 28.37
CA ALA A 605 -10.58 18.59 27.63
C ALA A 605 -9.64 19.76 27.31
N ARG A 606 -8.56 19.94 28.09
CA ARG A 606 -7.53 20.98 27.91
C ARG A 606 -6.63 20.75 26.68
N MET A 607 -6.59 19.55 26.10
CA MET A 607 -5.83 19.24 24.88
C MET A 607 -6.62 19.45 23.58
N ILE A 608 -7.84 19.97 23.67
CA ILE A 608 -8.68 20.27 22.50
C ILE A 608 -8.29 21.67 21.99
N PRO A 609 -7.76 21.81 20.75
CA PRO A 609 -7.48 23.13 20.19
C PRO A 609 -8.77 23.97 20.16
N SER A 610 -8.70 25.22 20.64
CA SER A 610 -9.78 26.21 20.48
C SER A 610 -10.05 26.41 18.99
N GLN A 611 -11.33 26.42 18.61
CA GLN A 611 -11.80 26.35 17.22
C GLN A 611 -11.33 27.50 16.35
#